data_AF-A0A2S5ME91-F1
#
_entry.id   AF-A0A2S5ME91-F1
#
_cell.length_a   1.000
_cell.length_b   1.000
_cell.length_c   1.000
_cell.angle_alpha   90.00
_cell.angle_beta   90.00
_cell.angle_gamma   90.00
#
_symmetry.space_group_name_H-M   'P 1'
#
loop_
_entity.id
_entity.type
_entity.pdbx_description
1 polymer ?
#
loop_
_entity_poly.entity_id
_entity_poly.type
_entity_poly.pdbx_seq_one_letter_code
_entity_poly.pdbx_strand_id
1 'polypeptide(L)'
;MDYSSRDVVELAAQGGQPDALFELGLIYCTGRDGTVDLVEAHKWFNLSAMRGNDEAKRYRLELARDMSKMDVARAQKLAREWLSTVH
;
A
#
# COMPACT_ATOMS: atom_id res chain seq x y z
N MET A 1 26.27 1.64 -2.00
CA MET A 1 25.04 1.02 -2.55
C MET A 1 23.93 1.98 -2.19
N ASP A 2 23.33 2.62 -3.19
CA ASP A 2 22.16 3.47 -3.00
C ASP A 2 20.96 2.51 -3.03
N TYR A 3 20.48 2.10 -1.87
CA TYR A 3 19.24 1.32 -1.81
C TYR A 3 18.12 2.25 -2.22
N SER A 4 17.28 1.84 -3.18
CA SER A 4 16.14 2.67 -3.51
C SER A 4 15.29 2.81 -2.25
N SER A 5 14.71 4.00 -2.02
CA SER A 5 13.89 4.23 -0.83
C SER A 5 12.77 3.20 -0.71
N ARG A 6 12.30 2.67 -1.85
CA ARG A 6 11.35 1.57 -1.92
C ARG A 6 11.88 0.23 -1.41
N ASP A 7 13.12 -0.15 -1.68
CA ASP A 7 13.64 -1.47 -1.27
C ASP A 7 13.68 -1.61 0.26
N VAL A 8 14.10 -0.54 0.93
CA VAL A 8 14.15 -0.47 2.40
C VAL A 8 12.75 -0.54 2.99
N VAL A 9 11.80 0.19 2.38
CA VAL A 9 10.40 0.21 2.82
C VAL A 9 9.70 -1.12 2.53
N GLU A 10 9.98 -1.78 1.40
CA GLU A 10 9.44 -3.11 1.08
C GLU A 10 9.91 -4.15 2.12
N LEU A 11 11.18 -4.12 2.52
CA LEU A 11 11.69 -4.99 3.57
C LEU A 11 10.98 -4.73 4.92
N ALA A 12 10.79 -3.46 5.29
CA ALA A 12 10.06 -3.10 6.51
C ALA A 12 8.57 -3.50 6.45
N ALA A 13 7.95 -3.40 5.26
CA ALA A 13 6.58 -3.81 5.01
C ALA A 13 6.39 -5.33 5.13
N GLN A 14 7.40 -6.15 4.84
CA GLN A 14 7.36 -7.60 5.09
C GLN A 14 7.17 -7.92 6.58
N GLY A 15 7.71 -7.09 7.47
CA GLY A 15 7.45 -7.18 8.92
C GLY A 15 6.03 -6.77 9.32
N GLY A 16 5.21 -6.30 8.38
CA GLY A 16 3.83 -5.91 8.61
C GLY A 16 3.67 -4.68 9.50
N GLN A 17 4.70 -3.82 9.60
CA GLN A 17 4.60 -2.60 10.39
C GLN A 17 3.64 -1.61 9.72
N PRO A 18 2.65 -1.06 10.45
CA PRO A 18 1.63 -0.19 9.86
C PRO A 18 2.23 1.03 9.14
N ASP A 19 3.27 1.65 9.72
CA ASP A 19 3.89 2.85 9.15
C ASP A 19 4.70 2.52 7.88
N ALA A 20 5.37 1.37 7.84
CA ALA A 20 6.09 0.92 6.64
C ALA A 20 5.12 0.60 5.48
N LEU A 21 4.00 -0.05 5.80
CA LEU A 21 2.93 -0.29 4.83
C LEU A 21 2.31 1.03 4.35
N PHE A 22 2.18 2.03 5.22
CA PHE A 22 1.68 3.35 4.83
C PHE A 22 2.67 4.07 3.89
N GLU A 23 3.96 4.10 4.24
CA GLU A 23 5.00 4.72 3.40
C GLU A 23 5.08 4.04 2.03
N LEU A 24 4.93 2.71 1.95
CA LEU A 24 4.90 2.01 0.68
C LEU A 24 3.70 2.47 -0.18
N GLY A 25 2.53 2.65 0.44
CA GLY A 25 1.37 3.22 -0.23
C GLY A 25 1.62 4.63 -0.77
N LEU A 26 2.33 5.48 -0.03
CA LEU A 26 2.73 6.83 -0.49
C LEU A 26 3.68 6.77 -1.68
N ILE A 27 4.64 5.85 -1.69
CA ILE A 27 5.57 5.67 -2.82
C ILE A 27 4.81 5.38 -4.11
N TYR A 28 3.86 4.43 -4.08
CA TYR A 28 3.04 4.12 -5.25
C TYR A 28 2.05 5.23 -5.61
N CYS A 29 1.50 5.94 -4.61
CA CYS A 29 0.55 7.03 -4.84
C CYS A 29 1.22 8.24 -5.49
N THR A 30 2.46 8.54 -5.14
CA THR A 30 3.20 9.71 -5.62
C THR A 30 4.05 9.42 -6.85
N GLY A 31 4.31 8.15 -7.16
CA GLY A 31 5.24 7.76 -8.21
C GLY A 31 6.70 8.09 -7.86
N ARG A 32 7.04 8.23 -6.56
CA ARG A 32 8.38 8.62 -6.10
C ARG A 32 9.49 7.68 -6.63
N ASP A 33 9.14 6.44 -6.99
CA ASP A 33 10.09 5.43 -7.46
C ASP A 33 9.63 4.78 -8.78
N GLY A 34 8.91 5.54 -9.63
CA GLY A 34 8.42 5.07 -10.92
C GLY A 34 7.14 5.77 -11.38
N THR A 35 6.19 5.01 -11.89
CA THR A 35 4.85 5.51 -12.27
C THR A 35 3.88 5.39 -11.10
N VAL A 36 2.92 6.32 -11.02
CA VAL A 36 1.81 6.23 -10.07
C VAL A 36 1.01 4.94 -10.32
N ASP A 37 0.78 4.18 -9.25
CA ASP A 37 -0.08 2.99 -9.25
C ASP A 37 -1.05 3.05 -8.08
N LEU A 38 -2.29 3.48 -8.36
CA LEU A 38 -3.32 3.61 -7.33
C LEU A 38 -3.83 2.26 -6.81
N VAL A 39 -3.67 1.17 -7.57
CA VAL A 39 -4.06 -0.17 -7.12
C VAL A 39 -3.09 -0.65 -6.05
N GLU A 40 -1.78 -0.54 -6.30
CA GLU A 40 -0.76 -0.87 -5.29
C GLU A 40 -0.85 0.09 -4.10
N ALA A 41 -1.01 1.40 -4.32
CA ALA A 41 -1.19 2.36 -3.23
C ALA A 41 -2.38 1.99 -2.32
N HIS A 42 -3.56 1.74 -2.90
CA HIS A 42 -4.74 1.35 -2.14
C HIS A 42 -4.54 0.02 -1.40
N LYS A 43 -3.86 -0.97 -2.00
CA LYS A 43 -3.51 -2.24 -1.35
C LYS A 43 -2.70 -2.00 -0.08
N TRP A 44 -1.64 -1.20 -0.16
CA TRP A 44 -0.76 -0.94 0.98
C TRP A 44 -1.45 -0.11 2.08
N PHE A 45 -2.23 0.90 1.70
CA PHE A 45 -3.07 1.63 2.65
C PHE A 45 -4.12 0.74 3.31
N ASN A 46 -4.68 -0.23 2.59
CA ASN A 46 -5.60 -1.20 3.17
C ASN A 46 -4.93 -2.09 4.23
N LEU A 47 -3.74 -2.61 3.94
CA LEU A 47 -2.97 -3.43 4.88
C LEU A 47 -2.54 -2.63 6.12
N SER A 48 -2.10 -1.39 5.92
CA SER A 48 -1.74 -0.49 7.02
C SER A 48 -2.95 -0.12 7.90
N ALA A 49 -4.10 0.21 7.28
CA ALA A 49 -5.33 0.53 8.00
C ALA A 49 -5.87 -0.66 8.81
N MET A 50 -5.77 -1.90 8.28
CA MET A 50 -6.13 -3.12 9.02
C MET A 50 -5.29 -3.32 10.30
N ARG A 51 -4.13 -2.67 10.38
CA ARG A 51 -3.20 -2.74 11.51
C ARG A 51 -3.25 -1.49 12.40
N GLY A 52 -4.27 -0.65 12.24
CA GLY A 52 -4.55 0.48 13.13
C GLY A 52 -3.99 1.83 12.68
N ASN A 53 -3.46 1.96 11.46
CA ASN A 53 -3.05 3.26 10.94
C ASN A 53 -4.27 4.05 10.42
N ASP A 54 -4.71 5.05 11.19
CA ASP A 54 -5.86 5.88 10.84
C ASP A 54 -5.62 6.78 9.62
N GLU A 55 -4.38 7.16 9.36
CA GLU A 55 -4.03 7.93 8.17
C GLU A 55 -4.17 7.10 6.90
N ALA A 56 -3.66 5.87 6.91
CA ALA A 56 -3.85 4.90 5.83
C ALA A 56 -5.34 4.65 5.58
N LYS A 57 -6.18 4.61 6.63
CA LYS A 57 -7.63 4.49 6.48
C LYS A 57 -8.24 5.67 5.70
N ARG A 58 -7.78 6.90 5.96
CA ARG A 58 -8.20 8.11 5.23
C ARG A 58 -7.77 8.03 3.76
N TYR A 59 -6.48 7.80 3.49
CA TYR A 59 -5.94 7.71 2.14
C TYR A 59 -6.60 6.60 1.32
N ARG A 60 -6.81 5.41 1.91
CA ARG A 60 -7.54 4.31 1.25
C ARG A 60 -8.93 4.74 0.81
N LEU A 61 -9.66 5.46 1.68
CA LEU A 61 -11.01 5.93 1.36
C LEU A 61 -10.99 6.99 0.26
N GLU A 62 -10.06 7.93 0.31
CA GLU A 62 -9.92 8.98 -0.70
C GLU A 62 -9.59 8.40 -2.08
N LEU A 63 -8.56 7.55 -2.18
CA LEU A 63 -8.22 6.88 -3.44
C LEU A 63 -9.40 6.07 -4.00
N ALA A 64 -10.12 5.35 -3.14
CA ALA A 64 -11.25 4.53 -3.59
C ALA A 64 -12.40 5.35 -4.21
N ARG A 65 -12.50 6.66 -3.94
CA ARG A 65 -13.52 7.54 -4.55
C ARG A 65 -13.22 7.87 -6.00
N ASP A 66 -11.94 7.94 -6.35
CA ASP A 66 -11.48 8.30 -7.70
C ASP A 66 -11.17 7.06 -8.55
N MET A 67 -11.02 5.89 -7.92
CA MET A 67 -10.79 4.61 -8.59
C MET A 67 -12.07 3.96 -9.12
N SER A 68 -11.92 3.14 -10.15
CA SER A 68 -13.01 2.27 -10.60
C SER A 68 -13.31 1.16 -9.57
N LYS A 69 -14.55 0.67 -9.53
CA LYS A 69 -14.92 -0.47 -8.68
C LYS A 69 -14.06 -1.71 -8.95
N MET A 70 -13.65 -1.92 -10.20
CA MET A 70 -12.79 -3.04 -10.58
C MET A 70 -11.38 -2.91 -10.00
N ASP A 71 -10.85 -1.69 -9.96
CA ASP A 71 -9.51 -1.44 -9.43
C ASP A 71 -9.48 -1.52 -7.90
N VAL A 72 -10.52 -1.03 -7.22
CA VAL A 72 -10.69 -1.23 -5.78
C VAL A 72 -10.76 -2.72 -5.45
N ALA A 73 -11.55 -3.51 -6.20
CA ALA A 73 -11.64 -4.95 -6.01
C ALA A 73 -10.29 -5.65 -6.24
N ARG A 74 -9.52 -5.21 -7.25
CA ARG A 74 -8.18 -5.71 -7.53
C ARG A 74 -7.22 -5.43 -6.38
N ALA A 75 -7.20 -4.20 -5.87
CA ALA A 75 -6.35 -3.80 -4.74
C ALA A 75 -6.66 -4.62 -3.48
N GLN A 76 -7.94 -4.82 -3.18
CA GLN A 76 -8.38 -5.65 -2.05
C GLN A 76 -7.99 -7.12 -2.22
N LYS A 77 -8.11 -7.66 -3.44
CA LYS A 77 -7.67 -9.02 -3.76
C LYS A 77 -6.16 -9.19 -3.51
N LEU A 78 -5.34 -8.27 -4.03
CA LEU A 78 -3.89 -8.27 -3.85
C LEU A 78 -3.50 -8.15 -2.36
N ALA A 79 -4.20 -7.33 -1.58
CA ALA A 79 -3.97 -7.22 -0.14
C ALA A 79 -4.23 -8.56 0.57
N ARG A 80 -5.31 -9.25 0.21
CA ARG A 80 -5.62 -10.57 0.77
C ARG A 80 -4.60 -11.64 0.37
N GLU A 81 -4.14 -11.62 -0.87
CA GLU A 81 -3.09 -12.51 -1.35
C GLU A 81 -1.78 -12.27 -0.60
N TRP A 82 -1.39 -11.00 -0.40
CA TRP A 82 -0.22 -10.65 0.38
C TRP A 82 -0.29 -11.20 1.82
N LEU A 83 -1.43 -11.03 2.50
CA LEU A 83 -1.65 -11.59 3.84
C LEU A 83 -1.57 -13.12 3.89
N SER A 84 -1.86 -13.81 2.78
CA SER A 84 -1.70 -15.27 2.71
C SER A 84 -0.25 -15.72 2.48
N THR A 85 0.56 -14.85 1.88
CA THR A 85 1.98 -15.13 1.62
C THR A 85 2.89 -14.80 2.80
N VAL A 86 2.52 -13.78 3.59
CA VAL A 86 3.24 -13.41 4.81
C VAL A 86 2.68 -14.25 5.97
N HIS A 87 3.34 -15.38 6.25
CA HIS A 87 3.01 -16.29 7.37
C HIS A 87 3.40 -15.71 8.72
#